data_AF-A0A7C2Y506-F1
#
_entry.id   AF-A0A7C2Y506-F1
#
_cell.length_a   1.000
_cell.length_b   1.000
_cell.length_c   1.000
_cell.angle_alpha   90.00
_cell.angle_beta   90.00
_cell.angle_gamma   90.00
#
_symmetry.space_group_name_H-M   'P 1'
#
loop_
_entity.id
_entity.type
_entity.pdbx_description
1 polymer ?
#
loop_
_entity_poly.entity_id
_entity_poly.type
_entity_poly.pdbx_seq_one_letter_code
_entity_poly.pdbx_strand_id
1 'polypeptide(L)' 'MPVVTAESAHSIVNVAGFLDISTVNGPGRRAVLWVQGCPLSCKDCFNSDLREFVPRVHM' A
#
# COMPACT_ATOMS: atom_id res chain seq x y z
N MET A 1 -9.31 28.81 -21.81
CA MET A 1 -9.46 27.85 -20.70
C MET A 1 -9.75 26.49 -21.30
N PRO A 2 -8.82 25.53 -21.30
CA PRO A 2 -9.14 24.20 -21.78
C PRO A 2 -9.87 23.43 -20.67
N VAL A 3 -11.03 22.90 -21.01
CA VAL A 3 -11.77 21.93 -20.21
C VAL A 3 -10.94 20.66 -20.19
N VAL A 4 -10.33 20.35 -19.05
CA VAL A 4 -9.64 19.06 -18.85
C VAL A 4 -10.74 18.04 -18.58
N THR A 5 -11.09 17.25 -19.59
CA THR A 5 -11.90 16.04 -19.42
C THR A 5 -11.09 15.09 -18.54
N ALA A 6 -11.61 14.79 -17.34
CA ALA A 6 -11.01 13.81 -16.44
C ALA A 6 -11.08 12.42 -17.07
N GLU A 7 -10.06 12.05 -17.84
CA GLU A 7 -9.78 10.64 -18.08
C GLU A 7 -9.54 10.00 -16.70
N SER A 8 -10.32 8.97 -16.38
CA SER A 8 -10.14 8.19 -15.17
C SER A 8 -8.77 7.51 -15.22
N ALA A 9 -7.74 8.15 -14.66
CA ALA A 9 -6.42 7.56 -14.53
C ALA A 9 -6.51 6.36 -13.59
N HIS A 10 -6.42 5.15 -14.14
CA HIS A 10 -6.30 3.94 -13.36
C HIS A 10 -4.90 3.90 -12.73
N SER A 11 -4.81 4.38 -11.49
CA SER A 11 -3.57 4.29 -10.71
C SER A 11 -3.38 2.88 -10.15
N ILE A 12 -2.27 2.24 -10.48
CA ILE A 12 -1.88 0.94 -9.93
C ILE A 12 -1.21 1.16 -8.57
N VAL A 13 -1.58 0.38 -7.56
CA VAL A 13 -0.93 0.37 -6.23
C VAL A 13 -0.13 -0.92 -6.08
N ASN A 14 1.14 -0.81 -5.68
CA ASN A 14 1.98 -1.97 -5.39
C ASN A 14 1.67 -2.54 -4.00
N VAL A 15 0.90 -3.63 -3.96
CA VAL A 15 0.48 -4.30 -2.72
C VAL A 15 1.49 -5.40 -2.37
N ALA A 16 2.06 -5.32 -1.18
CA ALA A 16 3.00 -6.29 -0.65
C ALA A 16 2.31 -7.44 0.10
N GLY A 17 1.15 -7.18 0.69
CA GLY A 17 0.40 -8.19 1.44
C GLY A 17 -1.06 -7.83 1.64
N PHE A 18 -1.87 -8.85 1.90
CA PHE A 18 -3.28 -8.72 2.21
C PHE A 18 -3.67 -9.66 3.35
N LEU A 19 -4.42 -9.12 4.31
CA LEU A 19 -5.10 -9.89 5.35
C LEU A 19 -6.58 -9.57 5.26
N ASP A 20 -7.39 -10.61 5.08
CA ASP A 20 -8.83 -10.51 4.88
C ASP A 20 -9.56 -9.98 6.13
N ILE A 21 -9.16 -10.44 7.32
CA ILE A 21 -9.77 -10.06 8.59
C ILE A 21 -8.69 -9.83 9.65
N SER A 22 -8.60 -8.59 10.13
CA SER A 22 -7.84 -8.16 11.30
C SER A 22 -8.78 -7.53 12.33
N THR A 23 -8.50 -7.79 13.61
CA THR A 23 -9.11 -7.12 14.75
C THR A 23 -8.11 -6.30 15.56
N VAL A 24 -6.86 -6.19 15.08
CA VAL A 24 -5.76 -5.50 15.77
C VAL A 24 -5.29 -4.26 15.02
N ASN A 25 -5.65 -4.12 13.73
CA ASN A 25 -5.31 -2.96 12.90
C ASN A 25 -6.44 -1.90 12.87
N GLY A 26 -7.09 -1.70 14.02
CA GLY A 26 -8.18 -0.74 14.20
C GLY A 26 -9.46 -1.39 14.75
N PRO A 27 -10.51 -0.59 15.04
CA PRO A 27 -11.73 -1.10 15.66
C PRO A 27 -12.54 -2.02 14.74
N GLY A 28 -13.04 -3.13 15.30
CA GLY A 28 -13.89 -4.11 14.60
C GLY A 28 -13.11 -5.06 13.70
N ARG A 29 -13.78 -5.63 12.69
CA ARG A 29 -13.16 -6.48 11.66
C ARG A 29 -12.76 -5.63 10.47
N ARG A 30 -11.49 -5.69 10.05
CA ARG A 30 -10.92 -4.91 8.96
C ARG A 30 -10.17 -5.79 7.99
N ALA A 31 -10.31 -5.55 6.69
CA ALA A 31 -9.33 -6.01 5.72
C ALA A 31 -8.11 -5.08 5.78
N VAL A 32 -6.90 -5.64 5.66
CA VAL A 32 -5.64 -4.91 5.73
C VAL A 32 -4.88 -5.10 4.42
N LEU A 33 -4.46 -3.99 3.83
CA LEU A 33 -3.55 -3.93 2.70
C LEU A 33 -2.24 -3.32 3.17
N TRP A 34 -1.14 -4.06 3.03
CA TRP A 34 0.19 -3.48 3.15
C TRP A 34 0.69 -3.11 1.77
N VAL A 35 1.15 -1.88 1.61
CA VAL A 35 1.78 -1.39 0.38
C VAL A 35 3.29 -1.57 0.45
N GLN A 36 3.92 -1.71 -0.72
CA GLN A 36 5.36 -1.85 -0.81
C GLN A 36 6.06 -0.49 -0.74
N GLY A 37 7.05 -0.37 0.16
CA GLY A 37 7.92 0.79 0.25
C GLY A 37 7.51 1.80 1.32
N CYS A 38 8.48 2.27 2.10
CA CYS A 38 8.32 3.31 3.09
C CYS A 38 9.60 4.16 3.17
N PRO A 39 9.53 5.51 3.12
CA PRO A 39 10.72 6.36 3.15
C PRO A 39 11.34 6.47 4.55
N LEU A 40 10.69 5.90 5.57
CA LEU A 40 11.11 6.00 6.96
C LEU A 40 12.05 4.85 7.35
N SER A 41 13.02 5.15 8.22
CA SER A 41 13.96 4.17 8.77
C SER A 41 13.75 4.00 10.28
N CYS A 42 12.53 3.64 10.68
CA CYS A 42 12.19 3.38 12.08
C CYS A 42 13.05 2.23 12.62
N LYS A 43 13.67 2.42 13.79
CA LYS A 43 14.57 1.45 14.44
C LYS A 43 13.93 0.06 14.64
N ASP A 44 12.66 0.05 15.04
CA ASP A 44 11.91 -1.17 15.36
C ASP A 44 10.68 -1.31 14.45
N CYS A 45 10.88 -1.09 13.14
CA CYS A 45 9.80 -1.27 12.17
C CYS A 45 9.31 -2.72 12.19
N PHE A 46 8.02 -2.90 12.48
CA PHE A 46 7.40 -4.23 12.49
C PHE A 46 7.39 -4.90 11.11
N ASN A 47 7.37 -4.11 10.03
CA ASN A 47 7.35 -4.56 8.64
C ASN A 47 8.63 -4.11 7.92
N SER A 48 9.79 -4.48 8.47
CA SER A 48 11.10 -4.04 7.94
C SER A 48 11.41 -4.62 6.55
N ASP A 49 10.85 -5.79 6.26
CA ASP A 49 10.85 -6.46 4.95
C ASP A 49 10.10 -5.67 3.87
N LEU A 50 9.07 -4.89 4.25
CA LEU A 50 8.27 -4.07 3.33
C LEU A 50 8.86 -2.68 3.07
N ARG A 51 10.02 -2.35 3.64
CA ARG A 51 10.57 -0.98 3.65
C ARG A 51 11.06 -0.52 2.29
N GLU A 52 11.74 -1.37 1.53
CA GLU A 52 12.34 -0.94 0.27
C GLU A 52 11.28 -0.66 -0.80
N PHE A 53 11.46 0.44 -1.53
CA PHE A 53 10.69 0.69 -2.75
C PHE A 53 11.21 -0.23 -3.86
N VAL A 54 10.51 -1.36 -4.06
CA VAL A 54 10.82 -2.30 -5.14
C VAL A 54 9.72 -2.31 -6.20
N PRO A 55 10.05 -2.36 -7.50
CA PRO A 55 9.05 -2.51 -8.55
C PRO A 55 8.34 -3.87 -8.46
N ARG A 56 7.02 -3.90 -8.74
CA ARG A 56 6.31 -5.17 -8.94
C ARG A 56 6.71 -5.74 -10.30
N VAL A 57 7.60 -6.72 -10.30
CA VAL A 57 8.20 -7.29 -11.52
C VAL A 57 7.29 -8.26 -12.29
N HIS A 58 6.11 -8.58 -11.75
CA HIS A 58 5.10 -9.37 -12.44
C HIS A 58 3.73 -8.72 -12.20
N MET A 59 3.01 -8.37 -13.27
CA MET A 59 1.59 -8.00 -13.19
C MET A 59 0.75 -9.28 -13.18
#